data_AF-S4PCM6-F1
#
_entry.id   AF-S4PCM6-F1
#
_cell.length_a   1.000
_cell.length_b   1.000
_cell.length_c   1.000
_cell.angle_alpha   90.00
_cell.angle_beta   90.00
_cell.angle_gamma   90.00
#
_symmetry.space_group_name_H-M   'P 1'
#
loop_
_entity.id
_entity.type
_entity.pdbx_description
1 polymer ?
#
loop_
_entity_poly.entity_id
_entity_poly.type
_entity_poly.pdbx_seq_one_letter_code
_entity_poly.pdbx_strand_id
1 'polypeptide(L)' 'MSQVYGAIHLLRLFAKMGPMLAYTALDEKSLQHVLMHIQDFLKYMVTNRSTLFNLQDYGNATPEYH' A
#
# COMPACT_ATOMS: atom_id res chain seq x y z
N MET A 1 0.11 1.29 14.03
CA MET A 1 0.69 0.66 12.82
C MET A 1 1.14 1.67 11.77
N SER A 2 0.31 2.64 11.37
CA SER A 2 0.68 3.64 10.34
C SER A 2 1.86 4.55 10.70
N GLN A 3 2.14 4.75 11.99
CA GLN A 3 3.31 5.50 12.46
C GLN A 3 4.59 4.66 12.54
N VAL A 4 4.47 3.33 12.43
CA VAL A 4 5.60 2.38 12.59
C VAL A 4 6.11 1.92 11.23
N TYR A 5 5.22 1.74 10.25
CA TYR A 5 5.56 1.23 8.92
C TYR A 5 5.45 2.30 7.82
N GLY A 6 6.44 2.31 6.92
CA GLY A 6 6.50 3.23 5.78
C GLY A 6 5.80 2.75 4.50
N ALA A 7 6.15 3.41 3.38
CA ALA A 7 5.48 3.26 2.09
C ALA A 7 5.48 1.82 1.53
N ILE A 8 6.50 1.02 1.82
CA ILE A 8 6.57 -0.36 1.33
C ILE A 8 5.46 -1.24 1.93
N HIS A 9 5.16 -1.07 3.22
CA HIS A 9 4.09 -1.81 3.87
C HIS A 9 2.72 -1.29 3.43
N LEU A 10 2.59 0.02 3.21
CA LEU A 10 1.39 0.60 2.62
C LEU A 10 1.12 0.03 1.23
N LEU A 11 2.14 -0.16 0.38
CA LEU A 11 1.95 -0.77 -0.93
C LEU A 11 1.40 -2.21 -0.84
N ARG A 12 1.84 -3.00 0.15
CA ARG A 12 1.32 -4.35 0.40
C ARG A 12 -0.17 -4.36 0.74
N LEU A 13 -0.69 -3.29 1.37
CA LEU A 13 -2.11 -3.16 1.65
C LEU A 13 -2.92 -3.11 0.35
N PHE A 14 -2.52 -2.31 -0.63
CA PHE A 14 -3.23 -2.21 -1.91
C PHE A 14 -3.28 -3.53 -2.67
N ALA A 15 -2.24 -4.37 -2.57
CA ALA A 15 -2.23 -5.71 -3.15
C ALA A 15 -3.26 -6.67 -2.51
N LYS A 16 -3.71 -6.39 -1.28
CA LYS A 16 -4.73 -7.19 -0.57
C LYS A 16 -6.11 -6.53 -0.55
N MET A 17 -6.21 -5.26 -0.95
CA MET A 17 -7.42 -4.46 -0.81
C MET A 17 -8.53 -4.87 -1.79
N GLY A 18 -8.20 -5.39 -2.98
CA GLY A 18 -9.20 -5.77 -3.98
C GLY A 18 -10.32 -6.67 -3.43
N PRO A 19 -10.00 -7.86 -2.88
CA PRO A 19 -11.01 -8.72 -2.24
C PRO A 19 -11.69 -8.08 -1.02
N MET A 20 -11.02 -7.17 -0.31
CA MET A 20 -11.59 -6.50 0.86
C MET A 20 -12.76 -5.57 0.50
N LEU A 21 -12.70 -4.94 -0.68
CA LEU A 21 -13.76 -4.05 -1.17
C LEU A 21 -15.09 -4.78 -1.36
N ALA A 22 -15.06 -6.08 -1.68
CA ALA A 22 -16.26 -6.90 -1.84
C ALA A 22 -17.04 -7.11 -0.52
N TYR A 23 -16.40 -6.89 0.63
CA TYR A 23 -17.05 -6.98 1.94
C TYR A 23 -17.62 -5.65 2.44
N THR A 24 -17.54 -4.59 1.64
CA THR A 24 -18.10 -3.27 1.98
C THR A 24 -19.51 -3.11 1.44
N ALA A 25 -20.35 -2.33 2.11
CA ALA A 25 -21.71 -2.02 1.64
C ALA A 25 -21.74 -0.86 0.63
N LEU A 26 -20.66 -0.66 -0.15
CA LEU A 26 -20.56 0.42 -1.12
C LEU A 26 -21.41 0.11 -2.36
N ASP A 27 -22.14 1.12 -2.85
CA ASP A 27 -22.76 1.05 -4.16
C ASP A 27 -21.71 1.20 -5.27
N GLU A 28 -22.08 0.84 -6.49
CA GLU A 28 -21.19 0.82 -7.64
C GLU A 28 -20.51 2.18 -7.91
N LYS A 29 -21.23 3.30 -7.75
CA LYS A 29 -20.67 4.63 -8.00
C LYS A 29 -19.64 5.00 -6.94
N SER A 30 -19.94 4.71 -5.68
CA SER A 30 -19.02 4.91 -4.57
C SER A 30 -17.78 4.03 -4.69
N LEU A 31 -17.95 2.76 -5.09
CA LEU A 31 -16.85 1.85 -5.34
C LEU A 31 -15.95 2.37 -6.47
N GLN A 32 -16.53 2.86 -7.57
CA GLN A 32 -15.77 3.43 -8.68
C GLN A 32 -14.97 4.67 -8.25
N HIS A 33 -15.53 5.53 -7.39
CA HIS A 33 -14.80 6.66 -6.82
C HIS A 33 -13.61 6.21 -5.96
N VAL A 34 -13.82 5.22 -5.09
CA VAL A 34 -12.74 4.66 -4.25
C VAL A 34 -11.63 4.08 -5.12
N LEU A 35 -11.98 3.31 -6.15
CA LEU A 35 -11.02 2.71 -7.08
C LEU A 35 -10.22 3.79 -7.84
N MET A 36 -10.86 4.88 -8.26
CA MET A 36 -10.19 6.01 -8.91
C MET A 36 -9.13 6.65 -7.99
N HIS A 37 -9.50 6.93 -6.74
CA HIS A 37 -8.56 7.50 -5.76
C HIS A 37 -7.40 6.55 -5.43
N ILE A 38 -7.68 5.25 -5.32
CA ILE A 38 -6.63 4.24 -5.13
C ILE A 38 -5.66 4.24 -6.33
N GLN A 39 -6.19 4.26 -7.56
CA GLN A 39 -5.36 4.30 -8.76
C GLN A 39 -4.50 5.56 -8.83
N ASP A 40 -5.05 6.73 -8.52
CA ASP A 40 -4.29 7.97 -8.52
C ASP A 40 -3.22 8.00 -7.43
N PHE A 41 -3.50 7.43 -6.25
CA PHE A 41 -2.50 7.26 -5.21
C PHE A 41 -1.37 6.31 -5.66
N LEU A 42 -1.70 5.19 -6.31
CA LEU A 42 -0.69 4.27 -6.85
C LEU A 42 0.16 4.95 -7.93
N LYS A 43 -0.42 5.78 -8.80
CA LYS A 43 0.36 6.60 -9.76
C LYS A 43 1.32 7.54 -9.04
N TYR A 44 0.88 8.23 -7.98
CA TYR A 44 1.75 9.05 -7.15
C TYR A 44 2.93 8.24 -6.58
N MET A 45 2.67 7.02 -6.08
CA MET A 45 3.73 6.16 -5.56
C MET A 45 4.75 5.77 -6.65
N VAL A 46 4.31 5.50 -7.88
CA VAL A 46 5.20 5.20 -9.02
C VAL A 46 6.04 6.43 -9.40
N THR A 47 5.43 7.62 -9.45
CA THR A 47 6.13 8.87 -9.74
C THR A 47 7.22 9.16 -8.71
N ASN A 48 6.98 8.84 -7.44
CA ASN A 48 7.89 9.09 -6.33
C ASN A 48 8.66 7.84 -5.89
N ARG A 49 8.75 6.81 -6.74
CA ARG A 49 9.31 5.50 -6.35
C ARG A 49 10.72 5.55 -5.78
N SER A 50 11.56 6.47 -6.26
CA SER A 50 12.95 6.61 -5.83
C SER A 50 13.08 7.15 -4.40
N THR A 51 12.11 7.93 -3.94
CA THR A 51 12.10 8.47 -2.56
C THR A 51 11.30 7.59 -1.62
N LEU A 52 10.26 6.90 -2.12
CA LEU A 52 9.37 6.07 -1.32
C LEU A 52 9.87 4.63 -1.12
N PHE A 53 10.67 4.09 -2.03
CA PHE A 53 11.09 2.69 -2.02
C PHE A 53 12.60 2.58 -2.12
N ASN A 54 13.27 2.48 -0.97
CA ASN A 54 14.71 2.27 -0.88
C ASN A 54 15.02 0.91 -0.25
N LEU A 55 15.87 0.12 -0.91
CA LEU A 55 16.32 -1.16 -0.36
C LEU A 55 17.29 -0.99 0.80
N GLN A 56 17.93 0.19 0.94
CA GLN A 56 18.78 0.49 2.09
C GLN A 56 18.00 0.60 3.41
N ASP A 57 16.66 0.71 3.34
CA ASP A 57 15.80 0.64 4.51
C ASP A 57 15.67 -0.80 5.07
N TYR A 58 16.23 -1.79 4.35
CA TYR A 58 16.32 -3.17 4.81
C TYR A 58 17.73 -3.52 5.25
N GLY A 59 17.80 -4.28 6.35
CA GLY A 59 19.00 -4.95 6.81
C GLY A 59 18.78 -6.45 6.90
N ASN A 60 19.88 -7.19 7.00
CA ASN A 60 19.80 -8.61 7.35
C ASN A 60 19.35 -8.73 8.81
N ALA A 61 18.39 -9.62 9.04
CA ALA A 61 17.98 -9.96 10.40
C ALA A 61 19.16 -10.58 11.16
N THR A 62 19.23 -10.32 12.47
CA THR A 62 20.25 -10.95 13.33
C THR A 62 19.90 -12.43 13.55
N PRO A 63 20.88 -13.29 13.90
CA PRO A 63 20.63 -14.69 14.17
C PRO A 63 19.55 -14.95 15.23
N GLU A 64 19.40 -14.06 16.22
CA GLU A 64 18.42 -14.19 17.31
C GLU A 64 16.98 -13.88 16.88
N TYR A 65 16.81 -13.21 15.74
CA TYR A 65 15.50 -12.89 15.17
C TYR A 65 14.97 -14.03 14.27
N HIS A 66 15.83 -14.96 13.86
CA HIS A 66 15.48 -16.12 13.04
C HIS A 66 14.92 -17.27 13.86
#